data_AF-A0A7J7BV12-F1
#
_entry.id   AF-A0A7J7BV12-F1
#
_cell.length_a   1.000
_cell.length_b   1.000
_cell.length_c   1.000
_cell.angle_alpha   90.00
_cell.angle_beta   90.00
_cell.angle_gamma   90.00
#
_symmetry.space_group_name_H-M   'P 1'
#
loop_
_entity.id
_entity.type
_entity.pdbx_description
1 polymer ?
#
loop_
_entity_poly.entity_id
_entity_poly.type
_entity_poly.pdbx_seq_one_letter_code
_entity_poly.pdbx_strand_id
1 'polypeptide(L)'
;MVVFTRKRMVLFVVLLSLVSGLVHLAITSNYRLRLSWDVDTPLYAKRPFQEKRTMVSSMQKFLVALQKIRASICDLVAISRLLNATLVIPEIQESTQSKHISHKFKSFSYLYNEDEFIASLSKDVIIVKSLPEDLKAAKKRNEILTFKPKGFASPNFYMKEVLPQLKKAKAIGLVITDGGCLQSLLPPSMSEFQRLRCRVAFHALQFRPEIQKLGRLIVNKHRESHKPFIAYHPGLTRETLAYHGCAELFQDVHTELIQYRRAQMIKRGIINDELRVDSHLRRDNGSCPLMPEEVGLLLRAIGYDRQTNIYIAGAETFGGQRFLIPLLAMFENARDRTFHAKAELPDLVGPETHIPSNNFQPSPVKNEEQLKEEWNRAGPRPRPLPPPPDRPMYQHEKEGWYGWITETDTEPDPSPMDLRQQAHRLLWDALDYIVSVEADAFFPGFHNDGSGWSDFSNMIMGHRLYEGAASRTYRPDRKVLQEFFNMIRDDLYHPKHNWTLKVREHLWNSIAEEGLVRQSLLSKPTSFLSHPLPECSCRVPSEDSHQVKGDDGRLLYGGEVDCPEWMPRKPETFTVWQTVEFAKIENNGSSENGSPVVERPESDDSVEKSSTSLALDQDDEWDPND
;
A
#
# COMPACT_ATOMS: atom_id res chain seq x y z
N MET A 1 -17.18 4.34 68.07
CA MET A 1 -18.51 4.96 67.89
C MET A 1 -18.32 6.33 67.27
N VAL A 2 -19.13 6.55 66.22
CA VAL A 2 -19.38 7.73 65.38
C VAL A 2 -19.20 9.10 66.07
N VAL A 3 -18.59 10.09 65.40
CA VAL A 3 -19.25 11.31 64.85
C VAL A 3 -18.21 12.36 64.39
N PHE A 4 -18.44 12.83 63.16
CA PHE A 4 -17.79 13.90 62.39
C PHE A 4 -17.73 15.27 63.07
N THR A 5 -16.75 16.12 62.70
CA THR A 5 -16.96 17.42 61.98
C THR A 5 -15.63 18.17 61.73
N ARG A 6 -15.29 18.42 60.45
CA ARG A 6 -15.21 19.73 59.77
C ARG A 6 -14.31 20.81 60.43
N LYS A 7 -13.17 21.15 59.83
CA LYS A 7 -12.97 22.24 58.82
C LYS A 7 -11.47 22.49 58.60
N ARG A 8 -11.12 22.71 57.34
CA ARG A 8 -9.77 23.07 56.85
C ARG A 8 -9.35 24.45 57.34
N MET A 9 -8.09 24.54 57.73
CA MET A 9 -7.33 25.77 57.97
C MET A 9 -7.05 26.51 56.65
N VAL A 10 -7.15 27.83 56.74
CA VAL A 10 -6.81 28.84 55.73
C VAL A 10 -5.32 29.16 55.81
N LEU A 11 -4.64 29.43 54.68
CA LEU A 11 -3.61 30.47 54.64
C LEU A 11 -3.49 31.13 53.25
N PHE A 12 -3.45 32.47 53.31
CA PHE A 12 -3.44 33.52 52.31
C PHE A 12 -2.15 33.59 51.47
N VAL A 13 -2.22 34.19 50.26
CA VAL A 13 -1.54 35.47 49.92
C VAL A 13 -2.36 36.23 48.86
N VAL A 14 -2.61 37.50 49.17
CA VAL A 14 -3.26 38.56 48.37
C VAL A 14 -2.19 39.37 47.65
N LEU A 15 -2.46 39.84 46.42
CA LEU A 15 -2.18 41.25 46.07
C LEU A 15 -2.95 41.70 44.81
N LEU A 16 -3.77 42.74 45.03
CA LEU A 16 -4.49 43.56 44.06
C LEU A 16 -3.58 44.69 43.54
N SER A 17 -3.83 45.18 42.32
CA SER A 17 -3.95 46.63 42.08
C SER A 17 -4.67 46.92 40.75
N LEU A 18 -5.75 47.69 40.87
CA LEU A 18 -6.51 48.39 39.83
C LEU A 18 -5.83 49.73 39.51
N VAL A 19 -5.93 50.20 38.25
CA VAL A 19 -6.13 51.63 37.95
C VAL A 19 -7.08 51.75 36.74
N SER A 20 -8.07 52.64 36.87
CA SER A 20 -9.12 52.98 35.90
C SER A 20 -8.83 54.34 35.24
N GLY A 21 -9.44 54.65 34.08
CA GLY A 21 -9.56 56.06 33.64
C GLY A 21 -10.01 56.30 32.19
N LEU A 22 -11.34 56.20 31.94
CA LEU A 22 -12.24 57.07 31.15
C LEU A 22 -11.70 58.23 30.25
N VAL A 23 -12.27 58.40 29.03
CA VAL A 23 -13.22 59.51 28.62
C VAL A 23 -13.36 59.69 27.07
N HIS A 24 -14.63 59.68 26.60
CA HIS A 24 -15.36 60.35 25.47
C HIS A 24 -14.73 60.74 24.11
N LEU A 25 -15.46 61.03 23.01
CA LEU A 25 -16.75 60.70 22.35
C LEU A 25 -16.89 61.71 21.19
N ALA A 26 -17.11 61.32 19.93
CA ALA A 26 -17.71 62.19 18.91
C ALA A 26 -18.23 61.38 17.69
N ILE A 27 -19.44 61.74 17.29
CA ILE A 27 -20.35 61.09 16.33
C ILE A 27 -20.38 61.94 15.04
N THR A 28 -20.39 61.32 13.86
CA THR A 28 -21.33 61.68 12.76
C THR A 28 -21.47 60.57 11.70
N SER A 29 -22.72 60.17 11.52
CA SER A 29 -23.40 59.32 10.53
C SER A 29 -22.93 59.37 9.07
N ASN A 30 -22.82 58.19 8.41
CA ASN A 30 -23.78 57.81 7.36
C ASN A 30 -23.77 56.32 7.04
N TYR A 31 -24.98 55.75 7.03
CA TYR A 31 -25.31 54.34 6.90
C TYR A 31 -25.41 53.88 5.45
N ARG A 32 -24.85 52.71 5.13
CA ARG A 32 -25.54 51.69 4.31
C ARG A 32 -24.99 50.30 4.61
N LEU A 33 -25.87 49.46 5.14
CA LEU A 33 -25.67 48.08 5.58
C LEU A 33 -25.42 47.12 4.41
N ARG A 34 -24.45 46.21 4.57
CA ARG A 34 -24.63 44.78 4.26
C ARG A 34 -23.69 43.94 5.14
N LEU A 35 -24.30 43.04 5.91
CA LEU A 35 -23.70 42.28 7.01
C LEU A 35 -22.56 41.36 6.55
N SER A 36 -21.44 41.42 7.27
CA SER A 36 -20.51 40.31 7.45
C SER A 36 -21.08 39.36 8.52
N TRP A 37 -20.82 38.07 8.37
CA TRP A 37 -20.73 37.15 9.50
C TRP A 37 -19.29 36.67 9.57
N ASP A 38 -18.75 36.81 10.77
CA ASP A 38 -17.39 36.52 11.17
C ASP A 38 -16.99 35.07 10.93
N VAL A 39 -15.70 34.92 10.66
CA VAL A 39 -14.95 33.67 10.68
C VAL A 39 -14.84 33.24 12.15
N ASP A 40 -15.75 32.38 12.60
CA ASP A 40 -15.58 31.66 13.85
C ASP A 40 -14.48 30.59 13.69
N THR A 41 -13.27 30.94 14.10
CA THR A 41 -12.27 29.94 14.49
C THR A 41 -12.83 29.12 15.65
N PRO A 42 -12.95 27.78 15.55
CA PRO A 42 -13.43 26.99 16.67
C PRO A 42 -12.32 26.93 17.73
N LEU A 43 -12.55 27.67 18.83
CA LEU A 43 -11.91 27.42 20.10
C LEU A 43 -12.16 25.95 20.48
N TYR A 44 -11.13 25.11 20.31
CA TYR A 44 -11.10 23.75 20.84
C TYR A 44 -11.30 23.82 22.35
N ALA A 45 -12.55 23.63 22.79
CA ALA A 45 -12.85 23.34 24.17
C ALA A 45 -12.11 22.05 24.54
N LYS A 46 -11.03 22.17 25.33
CA LYS A 46 -10.41 21.04 26.04
C LYS A 46 -11.51 20.37 26.86
N ARG A 47 -12.10 19.28 26.34
CA ARG A 47 -13.01 18.46 27.14
C ARG A 47 -12.21 17.97 28.35
N PRO A 48 -12.71 18.17 29.59
CA PRO A 48 -12.01 17.68 30.76
C PRO A 48 -11.85 16.16 30.64
N PHE A 49 -10.64 15.68 30.89
CA PHE A 49 -10.32 14.26 31.02
C PHE A 49 -11.17 13.69 32.17
N GLN A 50 -12.36 13.19 31.87
CA GLN A 50 -13.13 12.39 32.81
C GLN A 50 -12.32 11.13 33.09
N GLU A 51 -12.24 10.70 34.36
CA GLU A 51 -11.57 9.47 34.84
C GLU A 51 -12.13 8.20 34.15
N LYS A 52 -11.88 8.06 32.86
CA LYS A 52 -12.33 6.97 32.01
C LYS A 52 -11.13 6.05 31.74
N ARG A 53 -11.43 4.76 31.71
CA ARG A 53 -10.50 3.68 31.33
C ARG A 53 -9.79 4.06 30.03
N THR A 54 -8.46 4.14 30.06
CA THR A 54 -7.64 4.58 28.92
C THR A 54 -6.88 3.38 28.35
N MET A 55 -6.99 3.15 27.05
CA MET A 55 -6.25 2.10 26.35
C MET A 55 -5.11 2.76 25.57
N VAL A 56 -3.88 2.36 25.90
CA VAL A 56 -2.67 2.76 25.19
C VAL A 56 -2.36 1.64 24.19
N SER A 57 -2.19 1.98 22.93
CA SER A 57 -1.71 1.03 21.94
C SER A 57 -0.33 1.47 21.45
N SER A 58 0.59 0.53 21.40
CA SER A 58 1.94 0.71 20.86
C SER A 58 2.18 -0.45 19.93
N MET A 59 2.15 -0.25 18.61
CA MET A 59 2.59 -1.31 17.70
C MET A 59 4.09 -1.54 17.94
N GLN A 60 4.57 -2.79 17.89
CA GLN A 60 5.99 -3.06 18.20
C GLN A 60 6.59 -3.97 17.13
N LYS A 61 7.61 -3.44 16.45
CA LYS A 61 8.66 -4.06 15.62
C LYS A 61 8.25 -5.23 14.72
N PHE A 62 8.14 -4.95 13.42
CA PHE A 62 9.03 -5.37 12.33
C PHE A 62 8.43 -4.85 11.03
N LEU A 63 9.07 -3.86 10.37
CA LEU A 63 8.73 -3.31 9.03
C LEU A 63 7.26 -3.55 8.67
N VAL A 64 6.34 -3.00 9.46
CA VAL A 64 4.93 -3.36 9.34
C VAL A 64 4.41 -2.71 8.07
N ALA A 65 4.20 -3.53 7.05
CA ALA A 65 3.66 -3.11 5.76
C ALA A 65 2.31 -2.39 5.95
N LEU A 66 2.03 -1.38 5.10
CA LEU A 66 0.89 -0.46 5.24
C LEU A 66 -0.44 -1.18 5.53
N GLN A 67 -0.69 -2.31 4.87
CA GLN A 67 -1.90 -3.12 5.03
C GLN A 67 -2.06 -3.69 6.44
N LYS A 68 -0.98 -4.11 7.09
CA LYS A 68 -0.99 -4.61 8.47
C LYS A 68 -1.28 -3.49 9.47
N ILE A 69 -0.73 -2.29 9.24
CA ILE A 69 -1.02 -1.10 10.06
C ILE A 69 -2.50 -0.77 9.97
N ARG A 70 -3.05 -0.68 8.75
CA ARG A 70 -4.46 -0.34 8.51
C ARG A 70 -5.40 -1.32 9.20
N ALA A 71 -5.20 -2.62 9.01
CA ALA A 71 -6.01 -3.66 9.67
C ALA A 71 -5.96 -3.54 11.21
N SER A 72 -4.76 -3.35 11.77
CA SER A 72 -4.55 -3.24 13.22
C SER A 72 -5.25 -2.01 13.83
N ILE A 73 -5.23 -0.86 13.14
CA ILE A 73 -5.93 0.34 13.63
C ILE A 73 -7.45 0.13 13.62
N CYS A 74 -7.98 -0.52 12.58
CA CYS A 74 -9.41 -0.86 12.52
C CYS A 74 -9.83 -1.72 13.72
N ASP A 75 -9.03 -2.73 14.04
CA ASP A 75 -9.27 -3.63 15.18
C ASP A 75 -9.18 -2.89 16.51
N LEU A 76 -8.16 -2.03 16.69
CA LEU A 76 -7.99 -1.24 17.91
C LEU A 76 -9.17 -0.32 18.20
N VAL A 77 -9.75 0.32 17.18
CA VAL A 77 -10.94 1.16 17.33
C VAL A 77 -12.13 0.29 17.76
N ALA A 78 -12.34 -0.87 17.12
CA ALA A 78 -13.41 -1.78 17.48
C ALA A 78 -13.27 -2.33 18.91
N ILE A 79 -12.06 -2.72 19.32
CA ILE A 79 -11.75 -3.18 20.68
C ILE A 79 -11.98 -2.05 21.69
N SER A 80 -11.58 -0.82 21.38
CA SER A 80 -11.81 0.33 22.26
C SER A 80 -13.29 0.56 22.49
N ARG A 81 -14.11 0.44 21.43
CA ARG A 81 -15.58 0.49 21.52
C ARG A 81 -16.12 -0.65 22.39
N LEU A 82 -15.65 -1.88 22.16
CA LEU A 82 -16.07 -3.10 22.87
C LEU A 82 -15.82 -2.98 24.38
N LEU A 83 -14.66 -2.44 24.76
CA LEU A 83 -14.26 -2.27 26.16
C LEU A 83 -14.81 -1.00 26.82
N ASN A 84 -15.48 -0.14 26.05
CA ASN A 84 -15.87 1.21 26.43
C ASN A 84 -14.68 2.00 27.01
N ALA A 85 -13.58 2.00 26.26
CA ALA A 85 -12.31 2.60 26.64
C ALA A 85 -11.98 3.81 25.75
N THR A 86 -11.20 4.75 26.30
CA THR A 86 -10.60 5.86 25.54
C THR A 86 -9.39 5.34 24.79
N LEU A 87 -9.32 5.55 23.48
CA LEU A 87 -8.17 5.18 22.66
C LEU A 87 -7.17 6.33 22.62
N VAL A 88 -5.91 6.07 22.94
CA VAL A 88 -4.81 6.99 22.58
C VAL A 88 -4.39 6.69 21.14
N ILE A 89 -4.14 7.74 20.34
CA ILE A 89 -3.64 7.58 18.96
C ILE A 89 -2.51 6.53 18.93
N PRO A 90 -2.61 5.49 18.10
CA PRO A 90 -1.62 4.42 18.05
C PRO A 90 -0.24 4.94 17.65
N GLU A 91 0.79 4.45 18.32
CA GLU A 91 2.17 4.70 17.92
C GLU A 91 2.60 3.70 16.82
N ILE A 92 2.82 4.21 15.60
CA ILE A 92 3.54 3.55 14.51
C ILE A 92 5.05 3.71 14.77
N GLN A 93 5.79 2.60 14.91
CA GLN A 93 7.20 2.62 15.31
C GLN A 93 8.14 2.85 14.12
N GLU A 94 7.74 2.42 12.92
CA GLU A 94 8.50 2.57 11.69
C GLU A 94 8.86 4.03 11.43
N SER A 95 7.96 4.97 11.78
CA SER A 95 8.14 6.40 11.61
C SER A 95 8.73 7.12 12.84
N THR A 96 9.15 6.41 13.90
CA THR A 96 9.74 7.00 15.12
C THR A 96 11.17 6.58 15.40
N GLN A 97 11.65 5.46 14.86
CA GLN A 97 12.98 4.90 15.18
C GLN A 97 14.07 5.21 14.14
N SER A 98 13.70 5.63 12.94
CA SER A 98 14.66 5.99 11.89
C SER A 98 15.30 7.35 12.22
N LYS A 99 16.60 7.32 12.56
CA LYS A 99 17.43 8.51 12.83
C LYS A 99 17.44 9.54 11.68
N HIS A 100 16.95 9.17 10.50
CA HIS A 100 17.03 9.94 9.26
C HIS A 100 15.69 10.54 8.78
N ILE A 101 14.55 10.31 9.47
CA ILE A 101 13.25 10.95 9.12
C ILE A 101 13.16 12.36 9.69
N SER A 102 12.40 13.22 9.01
CA SER A 102 12.04 14.55 9.49
C SER A 102 11.44 14.56 10.90
N HIS A 103 12.00 15.39 11.78
CA HIS A 103 11.49 15.64 13.13
C HIS A 103 10.09 16.32 13.15
N LYS A 104 9.64 16.85 12.00
CA LYS A 104 8.35 17.52 11.83
C LYS A 104 7.17 16.59 12.08
N PHE A 105 7.31 15.32 11.67
CA PHE A 105 6.24 14.34 11.75
C PHE A 105 6.61 13.24 12.73
N LYS A 106 5.65 12.77 13.53
CA LYS A 106 5.89 11.72 14.52
C LYS A 106 4.81 10.66 14.42
N SER A 107 5.24 9.41 14.24
CA SER A 107 4.39 8.24 14.40
C SER A 107 3.16 8.25 13.46
N PHE A 108 1.94 8.37 14.00
CA PHE A 108 0.67 8.38 13.24
C PHE A 108 0.55 9.58 12.27
N SER A 109 0.91 10.77 12.75
CA SER A 109 0.91 12.03 11.95
C SER A 109 1.90 12.04 10.79
N TYR A 110 2.73 11.01 10.64
CA TYR A 110 3.59 10.86 9.46
C TYR A 110 2.79 10.43 8.22
N LEU A 111 1.72 9.66 8.44
CA LEU A 111 0.96 8.99 7.38
C LEU A 111 -0.49 9.49 7.31
N TYR A 112 -1.15 9.65 8.45
CA TYR A 112 -2.58 9.93 8.53
C TYR A 112 -2.89 11.32 9.07
N ASN A 113 -4.06 11.84 8.71
CA ASN A 113 -4.62 13.06 9.28
C ASN A 113 -5.23 12.76 10.66
N GLU A 114 -4.54 13.17 11.73
CA GLU A 114 -4.97 12.92 13.12
C GLU A 114 -6.32 13.59 13.46
N ASP A 115 -6.53 14.81 12.98
CA ASP A 115 -7.72 15.58 13.33
C ASP A 115 -8.97 15.00 12.67
N GLU A 116 -8.86 14.62 11.40
CA GLU A 116 -9.94 13.95 10.68
C GLU A 116 -10.25 12.57 11.27
N PHE A 117 -9.22 11.81 11.66
CA PHE A 117 -9.39 10.52 12.32
C PHE A 117 -10.18 10.64 13.64
N ILE A 118 -9.87 11.64 14.47
CA ILE A 118 -10.61 11.91 15.72
C ILE A 118 -12.03 12.38 15.42
N ALA A 119 -12.20 13.31 14.48
CA ALA A 119 -13.50 13.89 14.13
C ALA A 119 -14.48 12.83 13.60
N SER A 120 -14.03 12.02 12.65
CA SER A 120 -14.78 10.94 12.00
C SER A 120 -15.27 9.85 12.97
N LEU A 121 -14.60 9.66 14.11
CA LEU A 121 -14.92 8.60 15.10
C LEU A 121 -15.46 9.14 16.43
N SER A 122 -15.71 10.45 16.52
CA SER A 122 -16.07 11.15 17.76
C SER A 122 -17.38 10.67 18.41
N LYS A 123 -18.30 10.09 17.61
CA LYS A 123 -19.58 9.51 18.08
C LYS A 123 -19.43 8.07 18.58
N ASP A 124 -18.30 7.42 18.30
CA ASP A 124 -18.11 5.99 18.49
C ASP A 124 -17.14 5.68 19.61
N VAL A 125 -15.96 6.29 19.56
CA VAL A 125 -14.89 6.06 20.51
C VAL A 125 -14.28 7.40 20.89
N ILE A 126 -13.99 7.59 22.17
CA ILE A 126 -13.24 8.76 22.62
C ILE A 126 -11.78 8.52 22.25
N ILE A 127 -11.24 9.37 21.37
CA ILE A 127 -9.85 9.29 20.92
C ILE A 127 -9.09 10.53 21.42
N VAL A 128 -7.90 10.32 21.98
CA VAL A 128 -7.03 11.40 22.47
C VAL A 128 -5.65 11.33 21.81
N LYS A 129 -5.07 12.50 21.49
CA LYS A 129 -3.76 12.59 20.81
C LYS A 129 -2.60 12.08 21.66
N SER A 130 -2.63 12.34 22.96
CA SER A 130 -1.54 11.95 23.86
C SER A 130 -2.05 11.56 25.23
N LEU A 131 -1.25 10.74 25.92
CA LEU A 131 -1.48 10.41 27.33
C LEU A 131 -1.42 11.65 28.24
N PRO A 132 -2.19 11.67 29.33
CA PRO A 132 -1.94 12.57 30.46
C PRO A 132 -0.51 12.47 31.00
N GLU A 133 0.03 13.55 31.58
CA GLU A 133 1.44 13.64 32.00
C GLU A 133 1.84 12.60 33.07
N ASP A 134 0.93 12.29 34.00
CA ASP A 134 1.09 11.23 35.00
C ASP A 134 1.23 9.85 34.35
N LEU A 135 0.38 9.53 33.37
CA LEU A 135 0.45 8.28 32.63
C LEU A 135 1.64 8.23 31.66
N LYS A 136 2.09 9.37 31.11
CA LYS A 136 3.34 9.44 30.35
C LYS A 136 4.55 9.10 31.21
N ALA A 137 4.61 9.63 32.44
CA ALA A 137 5.68 9.30 33.38
C ALA A 137 5.65 7.80 33.75
N ALA A 138 4.48 7.25 34.02
CA ALA A 138 4.30 5.82 34.28
C ALA A 138 4.72 4.94 33.08
N LYS A 139 4.38 5.34 31.84
CA LYS A 139 4.84 4.67 30.62
C LYS A 139 6.37 4.64 30.53
N LYS A 140 7.03 5.76 30.80
CA LYS A 140 8.52 5.86 30.79
C LYS A 140 9.18 4.98 31.84
N ARG A 141 8.51 4.74 32.98
CA ARG A 141 8.96 3.83 34.04
C ARG A 141 8.55 2.37 33.81
N ASN A 142 7.93 2.05 32.67
CA ASN A 142 7.38 0.72 32.35
C ASN A 142 6.34 0.21 33.37
N GLU A 143 5.60 1.10 34.02
CA GLU A 143 4.59 0.77 35.03
C GLU A 143 3.22 0.44 34.42
N ILE A 144 3.04 0.65 33.10
CA ILE A 144 1.80 0.32 32.39
C ILE A 144 1.83 -1.14 31.96
N LEU A 145 0.86 -1.92 32.47
CA LEU A 145 0.68 -3.32 32.09
C LEU A 145 0.44 -3.44 30.58
N THR A 146 1.21 -4.31 29.91
CA THR A 146 1.17 -4.47 28.46
C THR A 146 0.73 -5.89 28.06
N PHE A 147 -0.18 -5.99 27.11
CA PHE A 147 -0.62 -7.24 26.50
C PHE A 147 -0.09 -7.36 25.07
N LYS A 148 0.16 -8.59 24.63
CA LYS A 148 0.55 -8.93 23.26
C LYS A 148 -0.53 -9.85 22.67
N PRO A 149 -1.63 -9.30 22.15
CA PRO A 149 -2.68 -10.11 21.55
C PRO A 149 -2.15 -10.87 20.33
N LYS A 150 -2.66 -12.08 20.13
CA LYS A 150 -2.49 -12.78 18.85
C LYS A 150 -3.25 -12.05 17.76
N GLY A 151 -2.77 -12.17 16.53
CA GLY A 151 -3.38 -11.59 15.33
C GLY A 151 -4.89 -11.76 15.18
N PHE A 152 -5.40 -12.94 15.55
CA PHE A 152 -6.82 -13.32 15.46
C PHE A 152 -7.46 -13.49 16.84
N ALA A 153 -7.08 -12.67 17.83
CA ALA A 153 -7.63 -12.79 19.18
C ALA A 153 -9.17 -12.64 19.16
N SER A 154 -9.85 -13.49 19.93
CA SER A 154 -11.31 -13.47 20.00
C SER A 154 -11.82 -12.28 20.84
N PRO A 155 -13.06 -11.81 20.64
CA PRO A 155 -13.68 -10.83 21.53
C PRO A 155 -13.67 -11.26 23.01
N ASN A 156 -13.74 -12.57 23.28
CA ASN A 156 -13.70 -13.12 24.62
C ASN A 156 -12.37 -12.90 25.33
N PHE A 157 -11.23 -12.95 24.61
CA PHE A 157 -9.93 -12.60 25.16
C PHE A 157 -9.94 -11.19 25.74
N TYR A 158 -10.45 -10.22 24.97
CA TYR A 158 -10.56 -8.83 25.42
C TYR A 158 -11.51 -8.67 26.60
N MET A 159 -12.67 -9.32 26.57
CA MET A 159 -13.68 -9.19 27.62
C MET A 159 -13.28 -9.88 28.94
N LYS A 160 -12.61 -11.04 28.87
CA LYS A 160 -12.30 -11.85 30.05
C LYS A 160 -10.91 -11.60 30.62
N GLU A 161 -9.93 -11.23 29.79
CA GLU A 161 -8.54 -11.07 30.24
C GLU A 161 -8.13 -9.59 30.30
N VAL A 162 -8.46 -8.83 29.25
CA VAL A 162 -8.00 -7.44 29.11
C VAL A 162 -8.86 -6.48 29.94
N LEU A 163 -10.19 -6.60 29.85
CA LEU A 163 -11.14 -5.70 30.53
C LEU A 163 -10.98 -5.66 32.06
N PRO A 164 -10.82 -6.79 32.78
CA PRO A 164 -10.64 -6.75 34.23
C PRO A 164 -9.36 -6.02 34.64
N GLN A 165 -8.27 -6.22 33.89
CA GLN A 165 -7.00 -5.55 34.16
C GLN A 165 -7.07 -4.06 33.82
N LEU A 166 -7.75 -3.69 32.73
CA LEU A 166 -8.00 -2.29 32.40
C LEU A 166 -8.81 -1.58 33.48
N LYS A 167 -9.79 -2.25 34.10
CA LYS A 167 -10.56 -1.70 35.24
C LYS A 167 -9.67 -1.48 36.47
N LYS A 168 -8.70 -2.36 36.72
CA LYS A 168 -7.78 -2.29 37.87
C LYS A 168 -6.68 -1.25 37.68
N ALA A 169 -6.02 -1.25 36.53
CA ALA A 169 -4.83 -0.44 36.26
C ALA A 169 -5.14 0.97 35.72
N LYS A 170 -6.40 1.25 35.33
CA LYS A 170 -6.87 2.46 34.62
C LYS A 170 -6.26 2.68 33.22
N ALA A 171 -5.03 2.21 32.99
CA ALA A 171 -4.34 2.21 31.72
C ALA A 171 -3.66 0.87 31.42
N ILE A 172 -3.72 0.44 30.17
CA ILE A 172 -3.00 -0.75 29.67
C ILE A 172 -2.36 -0.44 28.32
N GLY A 173 -1.28 -1.14 27.99
CA GLY A 173 -0.62 -1.18 26.69
C GLY A 173 -1.08 -2.37 25.86
N LEU A 174 -1.31 -2.18 24.56
CA LEU A 174 -1.41 -3.28 23.59
C LEU A 174 -0.24 -3.21 22.62
N VAL A 175 0.49 -4.32 22.48
CA VAL A 175 1.58 -4.49 21.54
C VAL A 175 1.19 -5.43 20.42
N ILE A 176 1.13 -4.89 19.20
CA ILE A 176 0.75 -5.62 17.99
C ILE A 176 2.01 -5.80 17.13
N THR A 177 2.34 -7.04 16.80
CA THR A 177 3.54 -7.43 16.03
C THR A 177 3.19 -7.95 14.64
N ASP A 178 2.13 -8.75 14.52
CA ASP A 178 1.93 -9.59 13.33
C ASP A 178 0.96 -9.00 12.30
N GLY A 179 0.38 -7.83 12.61
CA GLY A 179 -0.77 -7.24 11.90
C GLY A 179 -2.08 -7.81 12.44
N GLY A 180 -3.14 -7.01 12.48
CA GLY A 180 -4.41 -7.38 13.10
C GLY A 180 -4.30 -7.67 14.60
N CYS A 181 -5.41 -7.53 15.32
CA CYS A 181 -5.49 -8.00 16.71
C CYS A 181 -6.88 -8.48 17.09
N LEU A 182 -7.81 -8.58 16.13
CA LEU A 182 -9.15 -9.09 16.33
C LEU A 182 -9.46 -10.11 15.24
N GLN A 183 -10.13 -11.21 15.60
CA GLN A 183 -10.57 -12.20 14.63
C GLN A 183 -11.26 -11.55 13.42
N SER A 184 -10.94 -12.02 12.20
CA SER A 184 -11.38 -11.39 10.96
C SER A 184 -12.91 -11.31 10.85
N LEU A 185 -13.59 -12.45 11.08
CA LEU A 185 -15.05 -12.55 11.06
C LEU A 185 -15.61 -12.57 12.48
N LEU A 186 -16.38 -11.54 12.84
CA LEU A 186 -17.11 -11.47 14.10
C LEU A 186 -18.47 -12.17 13.99
N PRO A 187 -19.04 -12.65 15.11
CA PRO A 187 -20.39 -13.22 15.12
C PRO A 187 -21.45 -12.22 14.65
N PRO A 188 -22.60 -12.66 14.11
CA PRO A 188 -23.67 -11.76 13.65
C PRO A 188 -24.16 -10.77 14.70
N SER A 189 -24.14 -11.14 15.98
CA SER A 189 -24.48 -10.25 17.11
C SER A 189 -23.51 -9.07 17.30
N MET A 190 -22.37 -9.09 16.63
CA MET A 190 -21.32 -8.06 16.66
C MET A 190 -21.13 -7.39 15.30
N SER A 191 -22.14 -7.41 14.43
CA SER A 191 -22.12 -6.78 13.10
C SER A 191 -21.77 -5.29 13.15
N GLU A 192 -22.22 -4.56 14.17
CA GLU A 192 -21.87 -3.15 14.39
C GLU A 192 -20.36 -2.92 14.53
N PHE A 193 -19.62 -3.87 15.12
CA PHE A 193 -18.16 -3.77 15.22
C PHE A 193 -17.47 -4.02 13.87
N GLN A 194 -18.04 -4.87 13.02
CA GLN A 194 -17.56 -5.03 11.64
C GLN A 194 -17.80 -3.75 10.84
N ARG A 195 -19.00 -3.16 10.93
CA ARG A 195 -19.33 -1.88 10.29
C ARG A 195 -18.42 -0.75 10.77
N LEU A 196 -18.10 -0.72 12.06
CA LEU A 196 -17.13 0.22 12.63
C LEU A 196 -15.75 0.03 12.00
N ARG A 197 -15.26 -1.20 11.87
CA ARG A 197 -13.98 -1.50 11.18
C ARG A 197 -14.00 -1.04 9.72
N CYS A 198 -15.10 -1.25 9.00
CA CYS A 198 -15.28 -0.75 7.63
C CYS A 198 -15.16 0.78 7.56
N ARG A 199 -15.87 1.51 8.44
CA ARG A 199 -15.81 2.97 8.47
C ARG A 199 -14.40 3.45 8.79
N VAL A 200 -13.71 2.79 9.72
CA VAL A 200 -12.32 3.13 10.04
C VAL A 200 -11.42 2.93 8.81
N ALA A 201 -11.52 1.77 8.18
CA ALA A 201 -10.68 1.40 7.03
C ALA A 201 -10.86 2.36 5.85
N PHE A 202 -12.11 2.65 5.47
CA PHE A 202 -12.42 3.32 4.22
C PHE A 202 -12.74 4.82 4.35
N HIS A 203 -13.04 5.32 5.57
CA HIS A 203 -13.41 6.73 5.78
C HIS A 203 -12.51 7.46 6.78
N ALA A 204 -12.29 6.88 7.97
CA ALA A 204 -11.58 7.60 9.05
C ALA A 204 -10.06 7.61 8.86
N LEU A 205 -9.47 6.56 8.27
CA LEU A 205 -8.04 6.48 8.00
C LEU A 205 -7.66 7.21 6.71
N GLN A 206 -7.84 8.53 6.72
CA GLN A 206 -7.41 9.40 5.63
C GLN A 206 -5.93 9.72 5.72
N PHE A 207 -5.22 9.56 4.61
CA PHE A 207 -3.85 10.03 4.50
C PHE A 207 -3.77 11.54 4.67
N ARG A 208 -2.59 12.03 5.04
CA ARG A 208 -2.35 13.47 5.13
C ARG A 208 -2.64 14.19 3.81
N PRO A 209 -3.03 15.47 3.86
CA PRO A 209 -3.33 16.25 2.66
C PRO A 209 -2.19 16.27 1.63
N GLU A 210 -0.92 16.29 2.05
CA GLU A 210 0.21 16.31 1.13
C GLU A 210 0.34 14.99 0.34
N ILE A 211 0.11 13.85 1.00
CA ILE A 211 0.09 12.53 0.36
C ILE A 211 -1.07 12.44 -0.63
N GLN A 212 -2.26 12.90 -0.23
CA GLN A 212 -3.44 12.92 -1.09
C GLN A 212 -3.25 13.82 -2.32
N LYS A 213 -2.67 15.01 -2.13
CA LYS A 213 -2.36 15.96 -3.22
C LYS A 213 -1.43 15.32 -4.24
N LEU A 214 -0.33 14.72 -3.78
CA LEU A 214 0.63 14.07 -4.68
C LEU A 214 0.03 12.83 -5.35
N GLY A 215 -0.73 12.01 -4.64
CA GLY A 215 -1.43 10.86 -5.22
C GLY A 215 -2.38 11.28 -6.35
N ARG A 216 -3.19 12.32 -6.14
CA ARG A 216 -4.07 12.88 -7.18
C ARG A 216 -3.29 13.43 -8.37
N LEU A 217 -2.14 14.07 -8.13
CA LEU A 217 -1.27 14.55 -9.20
C LEU A 217 -0.76 13.38 -10.05
N ILE A 218 -0.32 12.28 -9.43
CA ILE A 218 0.13 11.08 -10.16
C ILE A 218 -1.02 10.48 -10.98
N VAL A 219 -2.22 10.37 -10.40
CA VAL A 219 -3.43 9.90 -11.10
C VAL A 219 -3.75 10.77 -12.30
N ASN A 220 -3.78 12.09 -12.12
CA ASN A 220 -4.09 13.03 -13.21
C ASN A 220 -3.07 12.96 -14.33
N LYS A 221 -1.78 12.75 -14.02
CA LYS A 221 -0.73 12.56 -15.03
C LYS A 221 -0.93 11.28 -15.84
N HIS A 222 -1.28 10.15 -15.19
CA HIS A 222 -1.58 8.91 -15.91
C HIS A 222 -2.85 8.98 -16.74
N ARG A 223 -3.77 9.87 -16.37
CA ARG A 223 -4.99 10.21 -17.12
C ARG A 223 -4.81 11.35 -18.10
N GLU A 224 -3.58 11.82 -18.35
CA GLU A 224 -3.34 12.86 -19.36
C GLU A 224 -3.95 12.45 -20.70
N SER A 225 -4.53 13.43 -21.39
CA SER A 225 -5.29 13.21 -22.63
C SER A 225 -6.53 12.30 -22.48
N HIS A 226 -7.09 12.17 -21.27
CA HIS A 226 -8.28 11.35 -20.96
C HIS A 226 -8.08 9.85 -21.27
N LYS A 227 -6.84 9.37 -21.30
CA LYS A 227 -6.54 7.95 -21.50
C LYS A 227 -6.73 7.18 -20.20
N PRO A 228 -7.42 6.03 -20.21
CA PRO A 228 -7.49 5.18 -19.03
C PRO A 228 -6.13 4.56 -18.75
N PHE A 229 -5.88 4.20 -17.49
CA PHE A 229 -4.65 3.54 -17.09
C PHE A 229 -4.90 2.34 -16.18
N ILE A 230 -3.93 1.41 -16.18
CA ILE A 230 -3.93 0.24 -15.33
C ILE A 230 -2.92 0.45 -14.20
N ALA A 231 -3.31 0.17 -12.97
CA ALA A 231 -2.36 -0.02 -11.90
C ALA A 231 -1.98 -1.51 -11.79
N TYR A 232 -0.69 -1.80 -11.87
CA TYR A 232 -0.11 -3.13 -11.73
C TYR A 232 0.76 -3.19 -10.47
N HIS A 233 0.47 -4.12 -9.57
CA HIS A 233 1.32 -4.39 -8.42
C HIS A 233 1.98 -5.78 -8.58
N PRO A 234 3.30 -5.86 -8.83
CA PRO A 234 3.99 -7.14 -9.05
C PRO A 234 3.90 -8.07 -7.84
N GLY A 235 4.02 -7.51 -6.63
CA GLY A 235 4.16 -8.28 -5.39
C GLY A 235 5.41 -9.17 -5.34
N LEU A 236 6.40 -8.86 -6.19
CA LEU A 236 7.68 -9.53 -6.27
C LEU A 236 8.63 -8.97 -5.20
N THR A 237 8.37 -9.26 -3.93
CA THR A 237 9.24 -8.83 -2.82
C THR A 237 10.13 -9.97 -2.34
N ARG A 238 11.31 -9.65 -1.78
CA ARG A 238 12.22 -10.64 -1.20
C ARG A 238 11.52 -11.47 -0.12
N GLU A 239 10.70 -10.83 0.71
CA GLU A 239 9.91 -11.50 1.75
C GLU A 239 8.91 -12.50 1.16
N THR A 240 8.14 -12.09 0.15
CA THR A 240 7.15 -12.95 -0.51
C THR A 240 7.82 -14.17 -1.15
N LEU A 241 8.90 -13.94 -1.91
CA LEU A 241 9.62 -15.01 -2.58
C LEU A 241 10.24 -16.00 -1.59
N ALA A 242 10.80 -15.51 -0.49
CA ALA A 242 11.37 -16.34 0.56
C ALA A 242 10.30 -17.16 1.30
N TYR A 243 9.15 -16.54 1.60
CA TYR A 243 8.04 -17.21 2.27
C TYR A 243 7.50 -18.39 1.46
N HIS A 244 7.34 -18.18 0.15
CA HIS A 244 6.79 -19.19 -0.75
C HIS A 244 7.81 -20.18 -1.31
N GLY A 245 9.11 -19.94 -1.09
CA GLY A 245 10.17 -20.79 -1.61
C GLY A 245 10.27 -20.71 -3.12
N CYS A 246 10.25 -19.50 -3.67
CA CYS A 246 10.28 -19.22 -5.11
C CYS A 246 11.70 -18.85 -5.59
N ALA A 247 12.73 -19.41 -4.96
CA ALA A 247 14.11 -18.97 -5.15
C ALA A 247 14.66 -19.33 -6.53
N GLU A 248 14.41 -20.57 -6.99
CA GLU A 248 15.03 -21.12 -8.21
C GLU A 248 14.45 -20.52 -9.51
N LEU A 249 13.48 -19.60 -9.40
CA LEU A 249 12.90 -18.89 -10.54
C LEU A 249 13.83 -17.81 -11.13
N PHE A 250 14.86 -17.39 -10.39
CA PHE A 250 15.75 -16.30 -10.80
C PHE A 250 17.07 -16.79 -11.41
N GLN A 251 17.52 -18.01 -11.05
CA GLN A 251 18.71 -18.69 -11.58
C GLN A 251 20.01 -17.87 -11.53
N ASP A 252 20.07 -16.89 -10.64
CA ASP A 252 21.23 -16.02 -10.44
C ASP A 252 21.41 -15.76 -8.93
N VAL A 253 22.13 -14.69 -8.61
CA VAL A 253 22.41 -14.28 -7.23
C VAL A 253 21.17 -14.03 -6.36
N HIS A 254 20.03 -13.72 -6.97
CA HIS A 254 18.76 -13.56 -6.27
C HIS A 254 18.30 -14.86 -5.61
N THR A 255 18.67 -16.01 -6.18
CA THR A 255 18.36 -17.33 -5.61
C THR A 255 18.93 -17.46 -4.19
N GLU A 256 20.22 -17.15 -4.03
CA GLU A 256 20.93 -17.22 -2.76
C GLU A 256 20.35 -16.24 -1.74
N LEU A 257 19.94 -15.06 -2.20
CA LEU A 257 19.31 -14.05 -1.34
C LEU A 257 17.94 -14.46 -0.82
N ILE A 258 17.13 -15.06 -1.67
CA ILE A 258 15.83 -15.59 -1.29
C ILE A 258 16.02 -16.75 -0.30
N GLN A 259 16.97 -17.65 -0.54
CA GLN A 259 17.28 -18.77 0.36
C GLN A 259 17.81 -18.27 1.71
N TYR A 260 18.73 -17.31 1.72
CA TYR A 260 19.24 -16.69 2.95
C TYR A 260 18.11 -16.08 3.77
N ARG A 261 17.22 -15.31 3.11
CA ARG A 261 16.05 -14.73 3.77
C ARG A 261 15.10 -15.80 4.32
N ARG A 262 14.87 -16.88 3.59
CA ARG A 262 14.04 -18.02 4.02
C ARG A 262 14.65 -18.72 5.24
N ALA A 263 15.96 -18.93 5.27
CA ALA A 263 16.66 -19.50 6.42
C ALA A 263 16.46 -18.65 7.69
N GLN A 264 16.52 -17.32 7.56
CA GLN A 264 16.22 -16.41 8.67
C GLN A 264 14.76 -16.54 9.15
N MET A 265 13.81 -16.68 8.22
CA MET A 265 12.38 -16.84 8.55
C MET A 265 12.10 -18.16 9.28
N ILE A 266 12.72 -19.26 8.85
CA ILE A 266 12.64 -20.58 9.51
C ILE A 266 13.25 -20.49 10.91
N LYS A 267 14.44 -19.90 11.05
CA LYS A 267 15.10 -19.71 12.36
C LYS A 267 14.25 -18.92 13.35
N ARG A 268 13.42 -18.00 12.86
CA ARG A 268 12.49 -17.19 13.66
C ARG A 268 11.12 -17.85 13.89
N GLY A 269 10.87 -19.04 13.31
CA GLY A 269 9.59 -19.74 13.42
C GLY A 269 8.44 -19.08 12.64
N ILE A 270 8.75 -18.21 11.67
CA ILE A 270 7.75 -17.58 10.78
C ILE A 270 7.24 -18.59 9.75
N ILE A 271 8.14 -19.45 9.27
CA ILE A 271 7.87 -20.52 8.32
C ILE A 271 8.16 -21.84 9.01
N ASN A 272 7.22 -22.79 8.91
CA ASN A 272 7.41 -24.16 9.35
C ASN A 272 7.45 -25.09 8.12
N ASP A 273 8.55 -25.02 7.38
CA ASP A 273 8.76 -25.68 6.09
C ASP A 273 10.27 -25.87 5.87
N GLU A 274 10.64 -26.65 4.86
CA GLU A 274 12.03 -26.92 4.51
C GLU A 274 12.72 -25.69 3.89
N LEU A 275 14.04 -25.58 4.08
CA LEU A 275 14.83 -24.47 3.52
C LEU A 275 14.87 -24.54 1.99
N ARG A 276 15.19 -25.72 1.44
CA ARG A 276 15.19 -25.98 0.01
C ARG A 276 13.88 -26.67 -0.34
N VAL A 277 13.13 -26.07 -1.26
CA VAL A 277 11.87 -26.59 -1.77
C VAL A 277 11.89 -26.45 -3.28
N ASP A 278 11.15 -27.32 -3.98
CA ASP A 278 10.99 -27.22 -5.43
C ASP A 278 10.20 -25.96 -5.80
N SER A 279 10.92 -24.95 -6.29
CA SER A 279 10.32 -23.65 -6.61
C SER A 279 9.38 -23.74 -7.81
N HIS A 280 9.64 -24.65 -8.75
CA HIS A 280 8.81 -24.88 -9.92
C HIS A 280 7.48 -25.52 -9.52
N LEU A 281 7.50 -26.52 -8.64
CA LEU A 281 6.28 -27.12 -8.10
C LEU A 281 5.44 -26.12 -7.30
N ARG A 282 6.10 -25.23 -6.52
CA ARG A 282 5.40 -24.14 -5.80
C ARG A 282 4.74 -23.16 -6.77
N ARG A 283 5.46 -22.82 -7.84
CA ARG A 283 4.96 -21.97 -8.92
C ARG A 283 3.78 -22.60 -9.63
N ASP A 284 3.88 -23.85 -10.08
CA ASP A 284 2.80 -24.60 -10.74
C ASP A 284 1.54 -24.68 -9.87
N ASN A 285 1.70 -24.75 -8.54
CA ASN A 285 0.61 -24.69 -7.58
C ASN A 285 0.05 -23.28 -7.32
N GLY A 286 0.53 -22.26 -8.05
CA GLY A 286 0.10 -20.86 -7.91
C GLY A 286 0.60 -20.16 -6.65
N SER A 287 1.63 -20.68 -5.98
CA SER A 287 2.19 -20.07 -4.75
C SER A 287 3.13 -18.90 -5.02
N CYS A 288 3.72 -18.81 -6.21
CA CYS A 288 4.68 -17.75 -6.56
C CYS A 288 4.00 -16.57 -7.29
N PRO A 289 4.54 -15.33 -7.17
CA PRO A 289 4.15 -14.20 -8.02
C PRO A 289 4.23 -14.50 -9.51
N LEU A 290 3.33 -13.89 -10.28
CA LEU A 290 3.47 -13.81 -11.73
C LEU A 290 4.62 -12.84 -12.05
N MET A 291 5.48 -13.24 -12.98
CA MET A 291 6.57 -12.39 -13.46
C MET A 291 6.01 -11.23 -14.28
N PRO A 292 6.64 -10.05 -14.29
CA PRO A 292 6.17 -8.92 -15.09
C PRO A 292 6.05 -9.24 -16.59
N GLU A 293 6.92 -10.10 -17.12
CA GLU A 293 6.83 -10.65 -18.48
C GLU A 293 5.51 -11.41 -18.73
N GLU A 294 5.14 -12.31 -17.82
CA GLU A 294 3.88 -13.04 -17.89
C GLU A 294 2.69 -12.09 -17.84
N VAL A 295 2.71 -11.13 -16.94
CA VAL A 295 1.64 -10.14 -16.81
C VAL A 295 1.50 -9.34 -18.11
N GLY A 296 2.61 -8.94 -18.73
CA GLY A 296 2.57 -8.24 -20.01
C GLY A 296 1.93 -9.07 -21.12
N LEU A 297 2.23 -10.38 -21.19
CA LEU A 297 1.59 -11.31 -22.12
C LEU A 297 0.08 -11.44 -21.88
N LEU A 298 -0.33 -11.54 -20.62
CA LEU A 298 -1.74 -11.62 -20.23
C LEU A 298 -2.51 -10.35 -20.62
N LEU A 299 -1.92 -9.17 -20.38
CA LEU A 299 -2.52 -7.89 -20.75
C LEU A 299 -2.69 -7.75 -22.28
N ARG A 300 -1.69 -8.17 -23.07
CA ARG A 300 -1.81 -8.19 -24.54
C ARG A 300 -2.90 -9.17 -25.02
N ALA A 301 -3.01 -10.34 -24.39
CA ALA A 301 -3.99 -11.37 -24.77
C ALA A 301 -5.45 -10.89 -24.64
N ILE A 302 -5.72 -10.05 -23.63
CA ILE A 302 -7.04 -9.46 -23.38
C ILE A 302 -7.29 -8.15 -24.13
N GLY A 303 -6.31 -7.70 -24.94
CA GLY A 303 -6.49 -6.61 -25.90
C GLY A 303 -5.93 -5.25 -25.47
N TYR A 304 -5.11 -5.18 -24.41
CA TYR A 304 -4.37 -3.94 -24.14
C TYR A 304 -3.25 -3.77 -25.16
N ASP A 305 -3.20 -2.59 -25.77
CA ASP A 305 -2.18 -2.24 -26.77
C ASP A 305 -0.89 -1.72 -26.12
N ARG A 306 0.16 -1.58 -26.93
CA ARG A 306 1.49 -1.10 -26.52
C ARG A 306 1.50 0.32 -25.93
N GLN A 307 0.48 1.13 -26.23
CA GLN A 307 0.35 2.52 -25.79
C GLN A 307 -0.45 2.64 -24.48
N THR A 308 -0.93 1.52 -23.93
CA THR A 308 -1.64 1.49 -22.65
C THR A 308 -0.78 2.10 -21.54
N ASN A 309 -1.36 3.04 -20.79
CA ASN A 309 -0.72 3.63 -19.62
C ASN A 309 -0.75 2.62 -18.48
N ILE A 310 0.42 2.27 -17.92
CA ILE A 310 0.53 1.34 -16.79
C ILE A 310 1.29 2.00 -15.65
N TYR A 311 0.63 2.14 -14.50
CA TYR A 311 1.28 2.52 -13.25
C TYR A 311 1.81 1.28 -12.53
N ILE A 312 3.13 1.20 -12.30
CA ILE A 312 3.76 0.13 -11.54
C ILE A 312 3.80 0.52 -10.07
N ALA A 313 2.96 -0.14 -9.26
CA ALA A 313 2.89 0.03 -7.82
C ALA A 313 3.90 -0.87 -7.09
N GLY A 314 4.35 -0.43 -5.91
CA GLY A 314 5.26 -1.15 -5.02
C GLY A 314 6.53 -0.35 -4.73
N ALA A 315 6.93 -0.29 -3.45
CA ALA A 315 8.13 0.43 -3.01
C ALA A 315 9.41 -0.03 -3.74
N GLU A 316 9.51 -1.32 -4.02
CA GLU A 316 10.65 -1.96 -4.68
C GLU A 316 10.19 -3.30 -5.29
N THR A 317 10.60 -3.56 -6.54
CA THR A 317 10.48 -4.88 -7.16
C THR A 317 11.81 -5.60 -6.95
N PHE A 318 11.79 -6.78 -6.32
CA PHE A 318 13.00 -7.54 -6.07
C PHE A 318 13.66 -7.95 -7.41
N GLY A 319 14.96 -7.71 -7.51
CA GLY A 319 15.72 -7.81 -8.76
C GLY A 319 15.65 -6.56 -9.64
N GLY A 320 14.94 -5.52 -9.20
CA GLY A 320 14.97 -4.19 -9.79
C GLY A 320 14.43 -4.13 -11.21
N GLN A 321 14.99 -3.21 -11.99
CA GLN A 321 14.50 -2.88 -13.33
C GLN A 321 14.62 -4.04 -14.32
N ARG A 322 15.59 -4.94 -14.14
CA ARG A 322 15.82 -6.11 -15.01
C ARG A 322 14.56 -6.95 -15.21
N PHE A 323 13.80 -7.18 -14.15
CA PHE A 323 12.56 -7.96 -14.22
C PHE A 323 11.38 -7.18 -14.79
N LEU A 324 11.47 -5.85 -14.86
CA LEU A 324 10.47 -5.00 -15.49
C LEU A 324 10.72 -4.78 -16.99
N ILE A 325 11.96 -4.98 -17.49
CA ILE A 325 12.32 -4.78 -18.91
C ILE A 325 11.32 -5.43 -19.88
N PRO A 326 10.93 -6.71 -19.73
CA PRO A 326 9.99 -7.33 -20.67
C PRO A 326 8.62 -6.65 -20.69
N LEU A 327 8.12 -6.21 -19.53
CA LEU A 327 6.87 -5.45 -19.42
C LEU A 327 6.99 -4.09 -20.13
N LEU A 328 8.10 -3.38 -19.92
CA LEU A 328 8.37 -2.08 -20.54
C LEU A 328 8.54 -2.19 -22.06
N ALA A 329 9.11 -3.29 -22.55
CA ALA A 329 9.22 -3.58 -23.98
C ALA A 329 7.85 -3.82 -24.63
N MET A 330 6.89 -4.37 -23.88
CA MET A 330 5.52 -4.57 -24.34
C MET A 330 4.64 -3.32 -24.22
N PHE A 331 4.92 -2.45 -23.23
CA PHE A 331 4.12 -1.26 -22.91
C PHE A 331 5.01 -0.04 -22.68
N GLU A 332 5.05 0.85 -23.69
CA GLU A 332 5.96 2.01 -23.69
C GLU A 332 5.65 3.04 -22.61
N ASN A 333 4.40 3.07 -22.14
CA ASN A 333 3.88 4.03 -21.15
C ASN A 333 3.78 3.43 -19.75
N ALA A 334 4.49 2.33 -19.48
CA ALA A 334 4.62 1.77 -18.15
C ALA A 334 5.62 2.60 -17.30
N ARG A 335 5.16 3.16 -16.18
CA ARG A 335 5.91 4.07 -15.31
C ARG A 335 5.63 3.77 -13.84
N ASP A 336 6.59 4.03 -12.97
CA ASP A 336 6.40 4.02 -11.52
C ASP A 336 6.32 5.46 -10.96
N ARG A 337 6.20 5.59 -9.63
CA ARG A 337 6.16 6.91 -8.97
C ARG A 337 7.44 7.75 -9.14
N THR A 338 8.59 7.15 -9.44
CA THR A 338 9.87 7.88 -9.50
C THR A 338 9.92 8.88 -10.65
N PHE A 339 9.12 8.63 -11.69
CA PHE A 339 8.96 9.53 -12.83
C PHE A 339 8.24 10.84 -12.47
N HIS A 340 7.38 10.84 -11.44
CA HIS A 340 6.51 11.98 -11.13
C HIS A 340 6.82 12.69 -9.80
N ALA A 341 7.48 12.01 -8.85
CA ALA A 341 7.56 12.47 -7.47
C ALA A 341 8.76 13.40 -7.15
N LYS A 342 9.73 13.57 -8.05
CA LYS A 342 11.00 14.27 -7.73
C LYS A 342 10.81 15.73 -7.25
N ALA A 343 9.87 16.48 -7.83
CA ALA A 343 9.70 17.90 -7.53
C ALA A 343 8.90 18.19 -6.23
N GLU A 344 7.94 17.33 -5.88
CA GLU A 344 7.04 17.53 -4.72
C GLU A 344 7.45 16.70 -3.48
N LEU A 345 8.55 15.93 -3.58
CA LEU A 345 9.08 15.09 -2.50
C LEU A 345 9.42 15.83 -1.20
N PRO A 346 10.06 17.03 -1.25
CA PRO A 346 10.48 17.74 -0.05
C PRO A 346 9.32 18.12 0.87
N ASP A 347 8.16 18.49 0.29
CA ASP A 347 6.96 18.86 1.04
C ASP A 347 6.33 17.65 1.74
N LEU A 348 6.40 16.48 1.10
CA LEU A 348 5.86 15.22 1.61
C LEU A 348 6.64 14.69 2.83
N VAL A 349 7.95 14.60 2.66
CA VAL A 349 8.90 14.01 3.63
C VAL A 349 9.20 15.00 4.76
N GLY A 350 9.27 16.30 4.44
CA GLY A 350 9.75 17.33 5.34
C GLY A 350 11.28 17.42 5.38
N PRO A 351 11.84 18.29 6.23
CA PRO A 351 13.29 18.50 6.30
C PRO A 351 14.01 17.24 6.79
N GLU A 352 15.02 16.80 6.04
CA GLU A 352 15.86 15.64 6.34
C GLU A 352 17.29 16.02 6.69
N THR A 353 18.01 15.12 7.36
CA THR A 353 19.44 15.27 7.62
C THR A 353 20.24 15.08 6.32
N HIS A 354 21.26 15.90 6.08
CA HIS A 354 22.14 15.68 4.94
C HIS A 354 22.92 14.37 5.12
N ILE A 355 22.84 13.44 4.15
CA ILE A 355 23.73 12.28 4.10
C ILE A 355 24.95 12.73 3.29
N PRO A 356 26.17 12.64 3.82
CA PRO A 356 27.37 12.95 3.04
C PRO A 356 27.37 12.12 1.76
N SER A 357 27.53 12.77 0.61
CA SER A 357 27.75 12.08 -0.66
C SER A 357 29.01 11.25 -0.50
N ASN A 358 28.89 9.93 -0.65
CA ASN A 358 30.06 9.07 -0.64
C ASN A 358 30.74 9.28 -2.00
N ASN A 359 31.70 10.20 -2.07
CA ASN A 359 32.50 10.37 -3.28
C ASN A 359 33.24 9.06 -3.50
N PHE A 360 32.85 8.31 -4.54
CA PHE A 360 33.50 7.06 -4.91
C PHE A 360 34.99 7.34 -5.12
N GLN A 361 35.83 6.81 -4.24
CA GLN A 361 37.25 6.69 -4.53
C GLN A 361 37.41 5.44 -5.38
N PRO A 362 37.83 5.55 -6.66
CA PRO A 362 38.17 4.38 -7.43
C PRO A 362 39.19 3.55 -6.65
N SER A 363 39.00 2.23 -6.65
CA SER A 363 39.95 1.31 -6.06
C SER A 363 41.35 1.66 -6.58
N PRO A 364 42.38 1.77 -5.72
CA PRO A 364 43.73 2.03 -6.18
C PRO A 364 44.12 0.97 -7.22
N VAL A 365 44.67 1.41 -8.35
CA VAL A 365 45.11 0.52 -9.43
C VAL A 365 46.10 -0.48 -8.84
N LYS A 366 45.72 -1.76 -8.83
CA LYS A 366 46.58 -2.85 -8.34
C LYS A 366 47.79 -2.96 -9.26
N ASN A 367 48.97 -3.09 -8.69
CA ASN A 367 50.20 -3.34 -9.46
C ASN A 367 50.27 -4.82 -9.89
N GLU A 368 51.06 -5.13 -10.93
CA GLU A 368 51.12 -6.47 -11.53
C GLU A 368 51.45 -7.59 -10.53
N GLU A 369 52.23 -7.28 -9.49
CA GLU A 369 52.61 -8.24 -8.45
C GLU A 369 51.42 -8.61 -7.55
N GLN A 370 50.59 -7.64 -7.17
CA GLN A 370 49.36 -7.89 -6.39
C GLN A 370 48.36 -8.73 -7.19
N LEU A 371 48.21 -8.45 -8.49
CA LEU A 371 47.35 -9.23 -9.38
C LEU A 371 47.82 -10.68 -9.49
N LYS A 372 49.13 -10.93 -9.60
CA LYS A 372 49.71 -12.28 -9.61
C LYS A 372 49.51 -13.00 -8.28
N GLU A 373 49.59 -12.31 -7.16
CA GLU A 373 49.47 -12.91 -5.84
C GLU A 373 48.02 -13.29 -5.50
N GLU A 374 47.04 -12.48 -5.94
CA GLU A 374 45.61 -12.83 -5.89
C GLU A 374 45.29 -14.00 -6.83
N TRP A 375 45.86 -13.99 -8.04
CA TRP A 375 45.71 -15.08 -9.01
C TRP A 375 46.18 -16.43 -8.42
N ASN A 376 47.32 -16.43 -7.73
CA ASN A 376 47.87 -17.63 -7.11
C ASN A 376 47.09 -18.11 -5.87
N ARG A 377 46.31 -17.22 -5.24
CA ARG A 377 45.45 -17.55 -4.09
C ARG A 377 44.05 -18.02 -4.50
N ALA A 378 43.61 -17.73 -5.73
CA ALA A 378 42.30 -18.16 -6.22
C ALA A 378 42.27 -19.69 -6.40
N GLY A 379 41.31 -20.37 -5.74
CA GLY A 379 41.14 -21.82 -5.82
C GLY A 379 40.84 -22.36 -7.22
N PRO A 380 40.83 -23.69 -7.42
CA PRO A 380 40.70 -24.30 -8.74
C PRO A 380 39.31 -24.03 -9.34
N ARG A 381 39.26 -23.20 -10.39
CA ARG A 381 38.08 -23.01 -11.25
C ARG A 381 38.18 -23.85 -12.53
N PRO A 382 37.04 -24.31 -13.09
CA PRO A 382 37.02 -24.94 -14.41
C PRO A 382 37.40 -23.93 -15.50
N ARG A 383 38.36 -24.27 -16.35
CA ARG A 383 38.79 -23.53 -17.56
C ARG A 383 38.14 -24.16 -18.81
N PRO A 384 37.88 -23.42 -19.90
CA PRO A 384 38.85 -22.51 -20.51
C PRO A 384 38.27 -21.18 -21.03
N LEU A 385 38.62 -20.07 -20.39
CA LEU A 385 39.03 -18.77 -20.96
C LEU A 385 39.45 -17.89 -19.76
N PRO A 386 40.45 -16.98 -19.90
CA PRO A 386 40.71 -15.97 -18.88
C PRO A 386 39.49 -15.04 -18.80
N PRO A 387 39.04 -14.64 -17.59
CA PRO A 387 37.99 -13.64 -17.50
C PRO A 387 38.45 -12.36 -18.20
N PRO A 388 37.53 -11.60 -18.84
CA PRO A 388 37.83 -10.24 -19.25
C PRO A 388 38.39 -9.45 -18.06
N PRO A 389 39.28 -8.47 -18.28
CA PRO A 389 39.76 -7.62 -17.20
C PRO A 389 38.58 -7.06 -16.41
N ASP A 390 38.69 -6.99 -15.08
CA ASP A 390 37.62 -6.45 -14.24
C ASP A 390 37.23 -5.08 -14.78
N ARG A 391 36.00 -4.98 -15.29
CA ARG A 391 35.46 -3.68 -15.67
C ARG A 391 35.36 -2.82 -14.43
N PRO A 392 35.50 -1.49 -14.54
CA PRO A 392 35.22 -0.60 -13.43
C PRO A 392 33.82 -0.92 -12.89
N MET A 393 33.74 -1.35 -11.63
CA MET A 393 32.43 -1.46 -10.96
C MET A 393 31.92 -0.05 -10.76
N TYR A 394 30.80 0.27 -11.40
CA TYR A 394 30.18 1.58 -11.29
C TYR A 394 29.55 1.76 -9.89
N GLN A 395 29.39 3.01 -9.48
CA GLN A 395 28.84 3.35 -8.17
C GLN A 395 27.49 2.66 -7.91
N HIS A 396 26.61 2.57 -8.90
CA HIS A 396 25.30 1.91 -8.79
C HIS A 396 25.36 0.38 -8.65
N GLU A 397 26.52 -0.24 -8.90
CA GLU A 397 26.75 -1.68 -8.78
C GLU A 397 27.30 -2.07 -7.41
N LYS A 398 28.01 -1.14 -6.78
CA LYS A 398 28.41 -1.23 -5.36
C LYS A 398 27.31 -0.73 -4.42
N GLU A 399 26.50 0.20 -4.88
CA GLU A 399 25.35 0.70 -4.15
C GLU A 399 24.17 -0.28 -4.27
N GLY A 400 23.57 -0.63 -3.15
CA GLY A 400 22.47 -1.58 -3.10
C GLY A 400 22.93 -3.03 -3.16
N TRP A 401 22.05 -3.89 -3.68
CA TRP A 401 22.14 -5.31 -3.39
C TRP A 401 23.30 -6.05 -4.10
N TYR A 402 23.86 -5.53 -5.19
CA TYR A 402 24.84 -6.28 -5.98
C TYR A 402 26.28 -6.19 -5.47
N GLY A 403 26.63 -5.13 -4.74
CA GLY A 403 28.00 -4.87 -4.29
C GLY A 403 28.51 -5.81 -3.20
N TRP A 404 27.62 -6.38 -2.38
CA TRP A 404 28.08 -7.19 -1.26
C TRP A 404 28.37 -8.64 -1.63
N ILE A 405 27.66 -9.25 -2.60
CA ILE A 405 27.90 -10.66 -2.95
C ILE A 405 29.34 -10.85 -3.43
N THR A 406 29.91 -9.81 -4.05
CA THR A 406 31.28 -9.80 -4.53
C THR A 406 32.32 -9.57 -3.42
N GLU A 407 31.93 -9.08 -2.24
CA GLU A 407 32.87 -8.64 -1.20
C GLU A 407 32.79 -9.48 0.08
N THR A 408 31.63 -9.99 0.49
CA THR A 408 31.46 -10.74 1.74
C THR A 408 30.37 -11.83 1.67
N ASP A 409 30.61 -12.97 2.32
CA ASP A 409 29.65 -14.07 2.49
C ASP A 409 28.43 -13.71 3.39
N THR A 410 28.41 -12.51 3.97
CA THR A 410 27.37 -12.03 4.89
C THR A 410 26.69 -10.78 4.37
N GLU A 411 25.35 -10.72 4.44
CA GLU A 411 24.58 -9.51 4.09
C GLU A 411 25.10 -8.32 4.94
N PRO A 412 25.54 -7.21 4.31
CA PRO A 412 26.07 -6.07 5.02
C PRO A 412 24.96 -5.32 5.74
N ASP A 413 25.34 -4.54 6.75
CA ASP A 413 24.39 -3.61 7.37
C ASP A 413 23.87 -2.60 6.33
N PRO A 414 22.57 -2.29 6.32
CA PRO A 414 21.97 -1.38 5.34
C PRO A 414 22.63 0.00 5.40
N SER A 415 22.86 0.59 4.21
CA SER A 415 23.47 1.91 4.13
C SER A 415 22.55 2.99 4.75
N PRO A 416 23.09 4.18 5.10
CA PRO A 416 22.26 5.29 5.55
C PRO A 416 21.15 5.68 4.56
N MET A 417 21.40 5.54 3.25
CA MET A 417 20.39 5.77 2.21
C MET A 417 19.33 4.65 2.20
N ASP A 418 19.71 3.39 2.34
CA ASP A 418 18.77 2.27 2.44
C ASP A 418 17.86 2.44 3.66
N LEU A 419 18.44 2.81 4.80
CA LEU A 419 17.70 3.09 6.02
C LEU A 419 16.73 4.26 5.84
N ARG A 420 17.12 5.33 5.12
CA ARG A 420 16.23 6.45 4.79
C ARG A 420 15.09 6.00 3.87
N GLN A 421 15.40 5.27 2.82
CA GLN A 421 14.39 4.78 1.87
C GLN A 421 13.39 3.83 2.56
N GLN A 422 13.88 2.94 3.43
CA GLN A 422 13.04 2.10 4.28
C GLN A 422 12.15 2.93 5.21
N ALA A 423 12.66 4.04 5.74
CA ALA A 423 11.91 4.93 6.60
C ALA A 423 10.76 5.64 5.85
N HIS A 424 10.94 5.92 4.57
CA HIS A 424 9.92 6.52 3.69
C HIS A 424 8.96 5.52 3.05
N ARG A 425 9.22 4.21 3.20
CA ARG A 425 8.42 3.14 2.58
C ARG A 425 6.91 3.30 2.77
N LEU A 426 6.47 3.68 3.97
CA LEU A 426 5.04 3.87 4.24
C LEU A 426 4.41 5.02 3.46
N LEU A 427 5.17 6.07 3.12
CA LEU A 427 4.70 7.15 2.24
C LEU A 427 4.54 6.64 0.80
N TRP A 428 5.50 5.84 0.33
CA TRP A 428 5.44 5.22 -1.00
C TRP A 428 4.27 4.26 -1.14
N ASP A 429 4.09 3.38 -0.15
CA ASP A 429 2.96 2.47 -0.11
C ASP A 429 1.62 3.23 -0.09
N ALA A 430 1.57 4.42 0.54
CA ALA A 430 0.36 5.25 0.59
C ALA A 430 0.05 5.93 -0.75
N LEU A 431 1.06 6.40 -1.47
CA LEU A 431 0.89 6.91 -2.83
C LEU A 431 0.43 5.79 -3.77
N ASP A 432 1.10 4.63 -3.71
CA ASP A 432 0.73 3.46 -4.49
C ASP A 432 -0.70 3.01 -4.19
N TYR A 433 -1.12 3.10 -2.92
CA TYR A 433 -2.49 2.80 -2.51
C TYR A 433 -3.49 3.72 -3.20
N ILE A 434 -3.27 5.05 -3.14
CA ILE A 434 -4.17 6.03 -3.76
C ILE A 434 -4.26 5.78 -5.27
N VAL A 435 -3.11 5.68 -5.95
CA VAL A 435 -3.07 5.52 -7.41
C VAL A 435 -3.71 4.20 -7.84
N SER A 436 -3.49 3.12 -7.09
CA SER A 436 -4.07 1.80 -7.42
C SER A 436 -5.57 1.71 -7.17
N VAL A 437 -6.08 2.41 -6.14
CA VAL A 437 -7.52 2.49 -5.88
C VAL A 437 -8.22 3.31 -6.96
N GLU A 438 -7.62 4.43 -7.38
CA GLU A 438 -8.19 5.35 -8.38
C GLU A 438 -8.04 4.89 -9.83
N ALA A 439 -7.21 3.88 -10.11
CA ALA A 439 -6.97 3.39 -11.47
C ALA A 439 -8.23 2.84 -12.16
N ASP A 440 -8.29 2.94 -13.48
CA ASP A 440 -9.43 2.46 -14.26
C ASP A 440 -9.50 0.93 -14.28
N ALA A 441 -8.33 0.27 -14.22
CA ALA A 441 -8.20 -1.14 -13.92
C ALA A 441 -7.06 -1.41 -12.91
N PHE A 442 -7.21 -2.45 -12.10
CA PHE A 442 -6.15 -2.94 -11.22
C PHE A 442 -5.80 -4.40 -11.54
N PHE A 443 -4.51 -4.69 -11.72
CA PHE A 443 -3.99 -6.02 -11.96
C PHE A 443 -2.99 -6.43 -10.86
N PRO A 444 -3.28 -7.47 -10.07
CA PRO A 444 -2.33 -7.98 -9.08
C PRO A 444 -1.43 -9.07 -9.68
N GLY A 445 -0.11 -8.87 -9.67
CA GLY A 445 0.88 -9.93 -9.96
C GLY A 445 0.95 -10.97 -8.84
N PHE A 446 0.57 -10.55 -7.63
CA PHE A 446 0.48 -11.43 -6.47
C PHE A 446 -0.60 -10.97 -5.50
N HIS A 447 -1.50 -11.86 -5.12
CA HIS A 447 -2.49 -11.71 -4.05
C HIS A 447 -2.76 -13.08 -3.39
N ASN A 448 -3.39 -13.11 -2.22
CA ASN A 448 -3.68 -14.34 -1.47
C ASN A 448 -2.42 -15.17 -1.25
N ASP A 449 -1.49 -14.61 -0.48
CA ASP A 449 -0.21 -15.22 -0.16
C ASP A 449 -0.29 -16.46 0.74
N GLY A 450 -1.47 -17.00 1.03
CA GLY A 450 -1.64 -18.17 1.89
C GLY A 450 -1.10 -18.03 3.32
N SER A 451 -0.53 -16.88 3.70
CA SER A 451 0.12 -16.64 5.00
C SER A 451 -0.90 -16.42 6.12
N GLY A 452 -2.19 -16.35 5.76
CA GLY A 452 -3.27 -15.94 6.63
C GLY A 452 -3.39 -14.41 6.75
N TRP A 453 -2.55 -13.64 6.07
CA TRP A 453 -2.57 -12.17 6.12
C TRP A 453 -3.00 -11.57 4.79
N SER A 454 -3.65 -10.40 4.83
CA SER A 454 -3.85 -9.63 3.61
C SER A 454 -2.52 -9.03 3.17
N ASP A 455 -2.13 -9.29 1.92
CA ASP A 455 -1.09 -8.54 1.20
C ASP A 455 -1.62 -7.19 0.68
N PHE A 456 -0.72 -6.40 0.07
CA PHE A 456 -1.06 -5.09 -0.50
C PHE A 456 -2.17 -5.18 -1.55
N SER A 457 -2.05 -6.12 -2.50
CA SER A 457 -3.03 -6.30 -3.58
C SER A 457 -4.41 -6.62 -3.03
N ASN A 458 -4.50 -7.52 -2.05
CA ASN A 458 -5.74 -7.88 -1.37
C ASN A 458 -6.41 -6.67 -0.70
N MET A 459 -5.61 -5.78 -0.10
CA MET A 459 -6.12 -4.54 0.49
C MET A 459 -6.69 -3.59 -0.59
N ILE A 460 -6.01 -3.44 -1.73
CA ILE A 460 -6.50 -2.62 -2.86
C ILE A 460 -7.78 -3.21 -3.44
N MET A 461 -7.79 -4.52 -3.69
CA MET A 461 -8.94 -5.24 -4.23
C MET A 461 -10.18 -5.07 -3.33
N GLY A 462 -9.99 -5.15 -2.01
CA GLY A 462 -11.05 -4.90 -1.03
C GLY A 462 -11.56 -3.46 -1.08
N HIS A 463 -10.67 -2.46 -1.13
CA HIS A 463 -11.10 -1.07 -1.21
C HIS A 463 -11.83 -0.73 -2.52
N ARG A 464 -11.33 -1.21 -3.66
CA ARG A 464 -12.01 -1.03 -4.95
C ARG A 464 -13.40 -1.65 -4.94
N LEU A 465 -13.55 -2.84 -4.35
CA LEU A 465 -14.85 -3.49 -4.18
C LEU A 465 -15.78 -2.69 -3.25
N TYR A 466 -15.25 -2.03 -2.23
CA TYR A 466 -16.00 -1.14 -1.35
C TYR A 466 -16.53 0.10 -2.09
N GLU A 467 -15.72 0.75 -2.93
CA GLU A 467 -16.12 1.94 -3.68
C GLU A 467 -17.14 1.62 -4.80
N GLY A 468 -16.95 0.47 -5.45
CA GLY A 468 -17.87 -0.04 -6.45
C GLY A 468 -17.46 -1.40 -7.01
N ALA A 469 -18.38 -2.36 -6.98
CA ALA A 469 -18.18 -3.68 -7.60
C ALA A 469 -17.95 -3.62 -9.13
N ALA A 470 -18.38 -2.53 -9.78
CA ALA A 470 -18.15 -2.29 -11.21
C ALA A 470 -16.70 -1.93 -11.56
N SER A 471 -15.86 -1.53 -10.57
CA SER A 471 -14.47 -1.17 -10.80
C SER A 471 -13.67 -2.38 -11.30
N ARG A 472 -13.08 -2.28 -12.49
CA ARG A 472 -12.36 -3.39 -13.13
C ARG A 472 -11.15 -3.78 -12.27
N THR A 473 -11.20 -4.96 -11.68
CA THR A 473 -10.20 -5.44 -10.73
C THR A 473 -9.97 -6.92 -11.00
N TYR A 474 -8.84 -7.24 -11.65
CA TYR A 474 -8.54 -8.62 -12.03
C TYR A 474 -8.23 -9.47 -10.79
N ARG A 475 -8.67 -10.74 -10.83
CA ARG A 475 -8.46 -11.71 -9.74
C ARG A 475 -7.84 -13.01 -10.27
N PRO A 476 -6.65 -12.92 -10.91
CA PRO A 476 -6.06 -14.02 -11.65
C PRO A 476 -5.78 -15.23 -10.76
N ASP A 477 -6.33 -16.40 -11.09
CA ASP A 477 -5.86 -17.65 -10.48
C ASP A 477 -4.49 -17.99 -11.04
N ARG A 478 -3.46 -17.89 -10.21
CA ARG A 478 -2.09 -18.14 -10.64
C ARG A 478 -1.87 -19.60 -11.01
N LYS A 479 -2.54 -20.55 -10.36
CA LYS A 479 -2.40 -21.98 -10.67
C LYS A 479 -2.89 -22.26 -12.10
N VAL A 480 -4.10 -21.78 -12.43
CA VAL A 480 -4.68 -21.90 -13.78
C VAL A 480 -3.80 -21.20 -14.81
N LEU A 481 -3.28 -20.02 -14.49
CA LEU A 481 -2.40 -19.29 -15.41
C LEU A 481 -1.07 -20.01 -15.68
N GLN A 482 -0.48 -20.68 -14.68
CA GLN A 482 0.72 -21.49 -14.92
C GLN A 482 0.44 -22.68 -15.85
N GLU A 483 -0.73 -23.32 -15.74
CA GLU A 483 -1.14 -24.33 -16.71
C GLU A 483 -1.22 -23.76 -18.14
N PHE A 484 -1.69 -22.52 -18.30
CA PHE A 484 -1.72 -21.85 -19.61
C PHE A 484 -0.32 -21.52 -20.11
N PHE A 485 0.59 -21.03 -19.26
CA PHE A 485 1.98 -20.76 -19.68
C PHE A 485 2.73 -22.03 -20.06
N ASN A 486 2.46 -23.15 -19.39
CA ASN A 486 3.02 -24.45 -19.77
C ASN A 486 2.61 -24.89 -21.19
N MET A 487 1.47 -24.44 -21.72
CA MET A 487 1.04 -24.73 -23.10
C MET A 487 1.84 -23.97 -24.17
N ILE A 488 2.50 -22.86 -23.80
CA ILE A 488 3.23 -21.98 -24.72
C ILE A 488 4.71 -21.85 -24.37
N ARG A 489 5.25 -22.76 -23.56
CA ARG A 489 6.64 -22.69 -23.09
C ARG A 489 7.66 -22.57 -24.24
N ASP A 490 7.40 -23.24 -25.35
CA ASP A 490 8.31 -23.26 -26.51
C ASP A 490 8.08 -22.07 -27.48
N ASP A 491 6.98 -21.33 -27.32
CA ASP A 491 6.60 -20.19 -28.18
C ASP A 491 5.86 -19.10 -27.38
N LEU A 492 6.56 -18.55 -26.39
CA LEU A 492 5.99 -17.65 -25.39
C LEU A 492 5.47 -16.34 -25.99
N TYR A 493 6.15 -15.82 -27.01
CA TYR A 493 5.87 -14.52 -27.61
C TYR A 493 4.92 -14.56 -28.81
N HIS A 494 4.64 -15.74 -29.37
CA HIS A 494 3.65 -15.92 -30.44
C HIS A 494 2.58 -16.94 -30.03
N PRO A 495 1.82 -16.66 -28.95
CA PRO A 495 0.86 -17.61 -28.43
C PRO A 495 -0.23 -17.93 -29.46
N LYS A 496 -0.59 -19.21 -29.55
CA LYS A 496 -1.68 -19.69 -30.42
C LYS A 496 -3.01 -19.06 -30.03
N HIS A 497 -3.91 -18.89 -31.00
CA HIS A 497 -5.24 -18.32 -30.77
C HIS A 497 -6.03 -18.98 -29.63
N ASN A 498 -5.95 -20.32 -29.49
CA ASN A 498 -6.60 -21.06 -28.41
C ASN A 498 -6.11 -20.62 -27.02
N TRP A 499 -4.81 -20.37 -26.85
CA TRP A 499 -4.26 -19.86 -25.59
C TRP A 499 -4.84 -18.48 -25.27
N THR A 500 -4.89 -17.59 -26.27
CA THR A 500 -5.47 -16.25 -26.11
C THR A 500 -6.93 -16.30 -25.67
N LEU A 501 -7.73 -17.20 -26.23
CA LEU A 501 -9.13 -17.40 -25.82
C LEU A 501 -9.24 -17.85 -24.36
N LYS A 502 -8.44 -18.84 -23.93
CA LYS A 502 -8.45 -19.34 -22.54
C LYS A 502 -8.05 -18.27 -21.52
N VAL A 503 -7.00 -17.51 -21.83
CA VAL A 503 -6.55 -16.40 -20.98
C VAL A 503 -7.64 -15.35 -20.84
N ARG A 504 -8.28 -15.01 -21.96
CA ARG A 504 -9.33 -13.99 -22.00
C ARG A 504 -10.57 -14.40 -21.23
N GLU A 505 -11.03 -15.63 -21.42
CA GLU A 505 -12.12 -16.23 -20.64
C GLU A 505 -11.81 -16.20 -19.13
N HIS A 506 -10.64 -16.70 -18.72
CA HIS A 506 -10.25 -16.72 -17.31
C HIS A 506 -10.21 -15.33 -16.67
N LEU A 507 -9.59 -14.36 -17.36
CA LEU A 507 -9.46 -13.01 -16.82
C LEU A 507 -10.79 -12.25 -16.82
N TRP A 508 -11.68 -12.49 -17.78
CA TRP A 508 -13.04 -11.95 -17.75
C TRP A 508 -13.89 -12.56 -16.63
N ASN A 509 -13.82 -13.87 -16.41
CA ASN A 509 -14.49 -14.50 -15.28
C ASN A 509 -13.94 -14.00 -13.94
N SER A 510 -12.65 -13.65 -13.89
CA SER A 510 -12.00 -13.10 -12.68
C SER A 510 -12.53 -11.72 -12.25
N ILE A 511 -13.05 -10.92 -13.19
CA ILE A 511 -13.65 -9.61 -12.90
C ILE A 511 -15.17 -9.70 -12.70
N ALA A 512 -15.77 -10.82 -13.12
CA ALA A 512 -17.19 -11.10 -12.98
C ALA A 512 -17.56 -11.65 -11.58
N GLU A 513 -18.81 -12.08 -11.42
CA GLU A 513 -19.35 -12.63 -10.17
C GLU A 513 -18.55 -13.85 -9.68
N GLU A 514 -18.16 -14.76 -10.58
CA GLU A 514 -17.35 -15.93 -10.24
C GLU A 514 -16.05 -15.54 -9.52
N GLY A 515 -15.33 -14.54 -10.03
CA GLY A 515 -14.13 -14.01 -9.41
C GLY A 515 -14.38 -13.40 -8.03
N LEU A 516 -15.53 -12.73 -7.84
CA LEU A 516 -15.94 -12.18 -6.54
C LEU A 516 -16.25 -13.29 -5.54
N VAL A 517 -17.02 -14.30 -5.95
CA VAL A 517 -17.37 -15.47 -5.13
C VAL A 517 -16.11 -16.22 -4.69
N ARG A 518 -15.21 -16.51 -5.64
CA ARG A 518 -13.92 -17.15 -5.32
C ARG A 518 -13.12 -16.34 -4.31
N GLN A 519 -13.01 -15.03 -4.52
CA GLN A 519 -12.25 -14.17 -3.61
C GLN A 519 -12.89 -14.09 -2.21
N SER A 520 -14.22 -14.09 -2.12
CA SER A 520 -14.94 -14.14 -0.84
C SER A 520 -14.58 -15.40 -0.05
N LEU A 521 -14.44 -16.54 -0.71
CA LEU A 521 -14.05 -17.80 -0.05
C LEU A 521 -12.58 -17.82 0.36
N LEU A 522 -11.68 -17.28 -0.46
CA LEU A 522 -10.23 -17.38 -0.24
C LEU A 522 -9.67 -16.29 0.70
N SER A 523 -10.10 -15.04 0.55
CA SER A 523 -9.45 -13.89 1.20
C SER A 523 -10.24 -13.34 2.39
N LYS A 524 -11.57 -13.47 2.39
CA LYS A 524 -12.40 -12.95 3.48
C LYS A 524 -12.11 -13.59 4.85
N PRO A 525 -11.90 -14.91 4.97
CA PRO A 525 -11.63 -15.55 6.26
C PRO A 525 -10.35 -15.04 6.91
N THR A 526 -9.33 -14.70 6.11
CA THR A 526 -8.05 -14.17 6.57
C THR A 526 -8.14 -12.67 6.88
N SER A 527 -8.79 -11.90 6.01
CA SER A 527 -9.04 -10.47 6.21
C SER A 527 -10.33 -10.04 5.54
N PHE A 528 -11.38 -9.78 6.32
CA PHE A 528 -12.65 -9.38 5.75
C PHE A 528 -12.56 -8.02 5.01
N LEU A 529 -11.58 -7.16 5.34
CA LEU A 529 -11.34 -5.92 4.60
C LEU A 529 -10.82 -6.16 3.17
N SER A 530 -10.25 -7.33 2.87
CA SER A 530 -9.88 -7.72 1.50
C SER A 530 -11.08 -8.11 0.64
N HIS A 531 -12.22 -8.43 1.29
CA HIS A 531 -13.49 -8.69 0.64
C HIS A 531 -14.63 -8.16 1.55
N PRO A 532 -14.91 -6.84 1.51
CA PRO A 532 -15.70 -6.16 2.53
C PRO A 532 -17.21 -6.41 2.47
N LEU A 533 -17.70 -7.23 1.53
CA LEU A 533 -19.12 -7.53 1.37
C LEU A 533 -19.53 -8.76 2.20
N PRO A 534 -20.72 -8.75 2.86
CA PRO A 534 -21.70 -7.66 2.91
C PRO A 534 -21.48 -6.67 4.07
N GLU A 535 -20.51 -6.89 4.96
CA GLU A 535 -20.39 -6.16 6.24
C GLU A 535 -20.20 -4.65 6.08
N CYS A 536 -19.54 -4.22 5.00
CA CYS A 536 -19.28 -2.82 4.71
C CYS A 536 -20.23 -2.23 3.67
N SER A 537 -21.28 -2.94 3.27
CA SER A 537 -22.24 -2.44 2.28
C SER A 537 -23.63 -2.32 2.90
N CYS A 538 -24.34 -1.31 2.42
CA CYS A 538 -25.73 -1.05 2.73
C CYS A 538 -26.60 -1.56 1.59
N ARG A 539 -27.68 -2.27 1.90
CA ARG A 539 -28.67 -2.65 0.88
C ARG A 539 -29.97 -1.90 1.13
N VAL A 540 -30.46 -1.23 0.09
CA VAL A 540 -31.85 -0.80 0.03
C VAL A 540 -32.71 -2.06 -0.06
N PRO A 541 -33.80 -2.19 0.70
CA PRO A 541 -34.74 -3.28 0.52
C PRO A 541 -35.24 -3.27 -0.93
N SER A 542 -34.90 -4.32 -1.66
CA SER A 542 -35.37 -4.59 -3.02
C SER A 542 -36.35 -5.75 -2.90
N GLU A 543 -37.55 -5.61 -3.46
CA GLU A 543 -38.60 -6.66 -3.42
C GLU A 543 -38.12 -7.99 -4.05
N ASP A 544 -37.10 -7.98 -4.90
CA ASP A 544 -36.45 -9.16 -5.48
C ASP A 544 -35.07 -9.47 -4.85
N SER A 545 -35.02 -9.76 -3.54
CA SER A 545 -33.75 -10.18 -2.93
C SER A 545 -33.46 -11.65 -3.25
N HIS A 546 -32.69 -11.93 -4.30
CA HIS A 546 -32.13 -13.27 -4.52
C HIS A 546 -31.06 -13.58 -3.47
N GLN A 547 -31.20 -14.71 -2.77
CA GLN A 547 -30.20 -15.21 -1.83
C GLN A 547 -29.17 -16.04 -2.60
N VAL A 548 -27.91 -15.61 -2.63
CA VAL A 548 -26.81 -16.44 -3.17
C VAL A 548 -26.19 -17.20 -2.01
N LYS A 549 -26.20 -18.51 -2.10
CA LYS A 549 -25.52 -19.41 -1.17
C LYS A 549 -24.32 -20.01 -1.89
N GLY A 550 -23.20 -20.14 -1.18
CA GLY A 550 -22.03 -20.85 -1.67
C GLY A 550 -22.29 -22.34 -1.68
N ASP A 551 -21.39 -23.09 -2.34
CA ASP A 551 -21.45 -24.55 -2.41
C ASP A 551 -21.37 -25.21 -1.01
N ASP A 552 -20.86 -24.48 -0.01
CA ASP A 552 -20.80 -24.88 1.40
C ASP A 552 -22.11 -24.55 2.18
N GLY A 553 -23.14 -24.08 1.49
CA GLY A 553 -24.44 -23.69 2.06
C GLY A 553 -24.42 -22.37 2.85
N ARG A 554 -23.27 -21.67 2.94
CA ARG A 554 -23.21 -20.36 3.58
C ARG A 554 -23.88 -19.32 2.69
N LEU A 555 -24.65 -18.43 3.31
CA LEU A 555 -25.21 -17.29 2.61
C LEU A 555 -24.06 -16.34 2.23
N LEU A 556 -23.74 -16.31 0.94
CA LEU A 556 -22.77 -15.37 0.36
C LEU A 556 -23.40 -13.98 0.20
N TYR A 557 -24.69 -13.94 -0.11
CA TYR A 557 -25.46 -12.74 -0.43
C TYR A 557 -26.93 -12.92 0.00
N GLY A 558 -27.53 -11.94 0.71
CA GLY A 558 -28.97 -11.88 1.02
C GLY A 558 -29.27 -11.38 2.44
N GLY A 559 -30.26 -10.50 2.60
CA GLY A 559 -30.70 -9.93 3.89
C GLY A 559 -30.94 -8.42 3.84
N GLU A 560 -32.06 -7.97 4.40
CA GLU A 560 -32.37 -6.54 4.61
C GLU A 560 -31.49 -5.97 5.71
N VAL A 561 -30.84 -4.83 5.44
CA VAL A 561 -29.94 -4.18 6.38
C VAL A 561 -30.14 -2.67 6.32
N ASP A 562 -30.72 -2.10 7.38
CA ASP A 562 -30.80 -0.66 7.55
C ASP A 562 -29.40 -0.02 7.47
N CYS A 563 -29.31 1.04 6.67
CA CYS A 563 -28.05 1.70 6.37
C CYS A 563 -27.64 2.61 7.54
N PRO A 564 -26.40 2.52 8.06
CA PRO A 564 -25.92 3.50 9.02
C PRO A 564 -25.90 4.92 8.43
N GLU A 565 -26.31 5.93 9.21
CA GLU A 565 -26.41 7.33 8.76
C GLU A 565 -25.14 7.89 8.11
N TRP A 566 -23.97 7.37 8.49
CA TRP A 566 -22.68 7.82 7.96
C TRP A 566 -22.38 7.30 6.56
N MET A 567 -23.04 6.22 6.11
CA MET A 567 -22.81 5.69 4.76
C MET A 567 -23.62 6.56 3.78
N PRO A 568 -22.96 7.30 2.88
CA PRO A 568 -23.67 8.22 1.99
C PRO A 568 -24.65 7.44 1.12
N ARG A 569 -25.92 7.85 1.12
CA ARG A 569 -26.86 7.54 0.04
C ARG A 569 -26.31 8.27 -1.19
N LYS A 570 -25.69 7.57 -2.14
CA LYS A 570 -25.16 8.23 -3.35
C LYS A 570 -26.31 9.05 -3.99
N PRO A 571 -26.15 10.37 -4.20
CA PRO A 571 -27.08 11.14 -5.01
C PRO A 571 -27.02 10.62 -6.46
N GLU A 572 -28.17 10.48 -7.10
CA GLU A 572 -28.31 10.25 -8.55
C GLU A 572 -27.83 11.49 -9.31
N THR A 573 -26.54 11.75 -9.35
CA THR A 573 -25.92 12.69 -10.31
C THR A 573 -24.45 12.31 -10.49
N PHE A 574 -24.22 11.15 -11.09
CA PHE A 574 -23.06 10.98 -11.95
C PHE A 574 -23.54 11.14 -13.38
N THR A 575 -23.06 12.18 -14.04
CA THR A 575 -23.20 12.40 -15.48
C THR A 575 -22.70 11.16 -16.21
N VAL A 576 -23.65 10.45 -16.82
CA VAL A 576 -23.44 9.39 -17.78
C VAL A 576 -22.65 9.99 -18.96
N TRP A 577 -21.38 9.62 -19.09
CA TRP A 577 -20.74 9.67 -20.39
C TRP A 577 -21.34 8.54 -21.21
N GLN A 578 -22.09 8.93 -22.25
CA GLN A 578 -22.85 8.03 -23.11
C GLN A 578 -21.98 6.88 -23.62
N THR A 579 -22.33 5.67 -23.18
CA THR A 579 -22.03 4.44 -23.89
C THR A 579 -22.60 4.52 -25.31
N VAL A 580 -21.73 4.48 -26.31
CA VAL A 580 -22.13 4.16 -27.68
C VAL A 580 -22.63 2.71 -27.68
N GLU A 581 -23.93 2.53 -27.93
CA GLU A 581 -24.54 1.22 -28.15
C GLU A 581 -23.88 0.53 -29.35
N PHE A 582 -23.30 -0.65 -29.11
CA PHE A 582 -23.06 -1.61 -30.19
C PHE A 582 -24.41 -2.20 -30.61
N ALA A 583 -24.98 -1.63 -31.67
CA ALA A 583 -26.16 -2.18 -32.32
C ALA A 583 -25.86 -3.56 -32.92
N LYS A 584 -26.74 -4.52 -32.62
CA LYS A 584 -26.88 -5.81 -33.30
C LYS A 584 -26.99 -5.57 -34.81
N ILE A 585 -26.11 -6.16 -35.60
CA ILE A 585 -26.30 -6.30 -37.04
C ILE A 585 -27.02 -7.62 -37.29
N GLU A 586 -28.33 -7.53 -37.51
CA GLU A 586 -29.10 -8.55 -38.21
C GLU A 586 -28.78 -8.50 -39.70
N ASN A 587 -28.63 -9.70 -40.27
CA ASN A 587 -28.46 -9.97 -41.69
C ASN A 587 -29.66 -9.43 -42.49
N ASN A 588 -29.44 -8.50 -43.42
CA ASN A 588 -30.22 -8.47 -44.65
C ASN A 588 -29.45 -7.77 -45.78
N GLY A 589 -29.35 -8.45 -46.90
CA GLY A 589 -28.58 -8.00 -48.06
C GLY A 589 -29.28 -6.94 -48.88
N SER A 590 -28.50 -6.11 -49.56
CA SER A 590 -28.61 -5.87 -51.01
C SER A 590 -27.53 -4.86 -51.46
N SER A 591 -27.09 -5.07 -52.70
CA SER A 591 -26.06 -4.39 -53.46
C SER A 591 -26.03 -2.87 -53.36
N GLU A 592 -24.83 -2.27 -53.39
CA GLU A 592 -24.56 -1.13 -54.29
C GLU A 592 -23.14 -1.20 -54.87
N ASN A 593 -23.09 -0.93 -56.18
CA ASN A 593 -21.90 -0.76 -57.01
C ASN A 593 -21.21 0.59 -56.74
N GLY A 594 -19.90 0.65 -56.98
CA GLY A 594 -19.28 1.82 -57.64
C GLY A 594 -18.25 2.61 -56.84
N SER A 595 -16.97 2.25 -57.00
CA SER A 595 -15.80 3.14 -56.88
C SER A 595 -15.84 4.25 -57.96
N PRO A 596 -15.02 5.33 -57.94
CA PRO A 596 -13.54 5.29 -57.97
C PRO A 596 -12.85 6.32 -57.02
N VAL A 597 -11.71 6.01 -56.40
CA VAL A 597 -10.30 6.12 -56.89
C VAL A 597 -9.92 7.52 -57.39
N VAL A 598 -9.06 8.21 -56.63
CA VAL A 598 -8.04 9.15 -57.15
C VAL A 598 -6.76 9.00 -56.31
N GLU A 599 -5.66 8.68 -56.98
CA GLU A 599 -4.29 8.57 -56.47
C GLU A 599 -3.57 9.94 -56.48
N ARG A 600 -2.75 10.18 -55.44
CA ARG A 600 -1.34 10.69 -55.38
C ARG A 600 -0.82 11.67 -56.47
N PRO A 601 0.12 12.61 -56.15
CA PRO A 601 1.52 12.20 -55.90
C PRO A 601 2.39 13.06 -54.95
N GLU A 602 3.52 12.43 -54.60
CA GLU A 602 4.72 12.95 -53.93
C GLU A 602 5.54 13.89 -54.84
N SER A 603 6.38 14.74 -54.23
CA SER A 603 7.52 15.39 -54.91
C SER A 603 8.67 15.65 -53.93
N ASP A 604 9.83 15.05 -54.23
CA ASP A 604 11.18 15.38 -53.76
C ASP A 604 11.73 16.62 -54.51
N ASP A 605 12.54 17.47 -53.84
CA ASP A 605 13.95 17.73 -54.23
C ASP A 605 14.67 18.87 -53.44
N SER A 606 15.86 18.52 -52.91
CA SER A 606 17.15 19.25 -52.85
C SER A 606 17.39 20.54 -52.02
N VAL A 607 18.16 20.35 -50.92
CA VAL A 607 19.46 20.96 -50.49
C VAL A 607 19.82 22.43 -50.82
N GLU A 608 20.07 23.24 -49.77
CA GLU A 608 21.22 24.19 -49.72
C GLU A 608 21.69 24.46 -48.27
N LYS A 609 23.01 24.56 -48.09
CA LYS A 609 23.73 24.62 -46.80
C LYS A 609 23.83 26.05 -46.26
N SER A 610 23.68 26.22 -44.94
CA SER A 610 24.30 27.33 -44.18
C SER A 610 24.54 26.90 -42.73
N SER A 611 25.81 26.93 -42.34
CA SER A 611 26.38 26.55 -41.04
C SER A 611 26.22 27.65 -39.99
N THR A 612 25.71 27.35 -38.80
CA THR A 612 26.33 27.80 -37.53
C THR A 612 25.85 26.96 -36.35
N SER A 613 26.83 26.54 -35.55
CA SER A 613 26.84 25.64 -34.40
C SER A 613 25.93 26.02 -33.22
N LEU A 614 25.33 25.04 -32.54
CA LEU A 614 25.16 24.98 -31.07
C LEU A 614 24.93 23.53 -30.62
N ALA A 615 25.54 23.19 -29.47
CA ALA A 615 25.86 21.89 -28.89
C ALA A 615 24.77 20.78 -28.96
N LEU A 616 25.21 19.58 -29.40
CA LEU A 616 24.56 18.29 -29.19
C LEU A 616 25.23 17.62 -27.99
N ASP A 617 24.46 17.37 -26.93
CA ASP A 617 24.80 16.40 -25.89
C ASP A 617 24.76 15.00 -26.51
N GLN A 618 25.81 14.22 -26.27
CA GLN A 618 25.98 12.87 -26.78
C GLN A 618 24.99 11.92 -26.11
N ASP A 619 24.16 11.27 -26.93
CA ASP A 619 23.47 10.03 -26.59
C ASP A 619 24.52 8.91 -26.56
N ASP A 620 24.79 8.37 -25.37
CA ASP A 620 25.58 7.14 -25.22
C ASP A 620 24.73 5.96 -25.71
N GLU A 621 25.11 5.45 -26.89
CA GLU A 621 24.65 4.21 -27.48
C GLU A 621 25.12 3.03 -26.62
N TRP A 622 24.19 2.35 -25.96
CA TRP A 622 24.49 1.19 -25.10
C TRP A 622 24.69 -0.07 -25.95
N ASP A 623 25.84 -0.72 -25.79
CA ASP A 623 26.19 -2.01 -26.41
C ASP A 623 25.22 -3.11 -25.92
N PRO A 624 24.64 -3.94 -26.81
CA PRO A 624 23.72 -5.01 -26.42
C PRO A 624 24.33 -6.15 -25.59
N ASN A 625 25.64 -6.15 -25.32
CA ASN A 625 26.33 -7.21 -24.58
C ASN A 625 26.83 -6.81 -23.18
N ASP A 626 26.46 -5.63 -22.66
CA ASP A 626 26.84 -5.18 -21.31
C ASP A 626 25.80 -5.48 -20.21
#